data_AF-A0A964A9C3-F1
#
_entry.id   AF-A0A964A9C3-F1
#
_cell.length_a   1.000
_cell.length_b   1.000
_cell.length_c   1.000
_cell.angle_alpha   90.00
_cell.angle_beta   90.00
_cell.angle_gamma   90.00
#
_symmetry.space_group_name_H-M   'P 1'
#
loop_
_entity.id
_entity.type
_entity.pdbx_description
1 polymer ?
#
loop_
_entity_poly.entity_id
_entity_poly.type
_entity_poly.pdbx_seq_one_letter_code
_entity_poly.pdbx_strand_id
1 'polypeptide(L)'
;MKTRVRLVKMGNSRGVRIPKPLIEQAGLTDAVALEVQAGAIVIRALDGPRVGWSEAAASLASTGTGLLDEPTPTEFDTDGWTW
;
A
#
# COMPACT_ATOMS: atom_id res chain seq x y z
N MET A 1 -21.33 13.99 -5.67
CA MET A 1 -22.01 13.75 -6.98
C MET A 1 -22.35 12.27 -7.08
N LYS A 2 -23.55 11.89 -7.53
CA LYS A 2 -23.93 10.47 -7.76
C LYS A 2 -24.09 10.24 -9.27
N THR A 3 -23.37 9.28 -9.81
CA THR A 3 -23.43 8.91 -11.23
C THR A 3 -23.89 7.47 -11.38
N ARG A 4 -24.84 7.20 -12.28
CA ARG A 4 -25.22 5.83 -12.65
C ARG A 4 -24.34 5.35 -13.80
N VAL A 5 -23.68 4.22 -13.59
CA VAL A 5 -22.86 3.55 -14.62
C VAL A 5 -23.32 2.10 -14.76
N ARG A 6 -23.04 1.48 -15.91
CA ARG A 6 -23.38 0.08 -16.18
C ARG A 6 -22.18 -0.82 -15.86
N LEU A 7 -22.45 -2.01 -15.32
CA LEU A 7 -21.46 -3.09 -15.22
C LEU A 7 -21.23 -3.71 -16.60
N VAL A 8 -20.00 -3.64 -17.08
CA VAL A 8 -19.59 -4.24 -18.36
C VAL A 8 -18.99 -5.62 -18.15
N LYS A 9 -19.16 -6.54 -19.10
CA LYS A 9 -18.55 -7.88 -19.06
C LYS A 9 -17.09 -7.79 -19.52
N MET A 10 -16.19 -8.42 -18.76
CA MET A 10 -14.76 -8.53 -19.05
C MET A 10 -14.34 -9.98 -18.78
N GLY A 11 -14.62 -10.88 -19.73
CA GLY A 11 -14.44 -12.32 -19.52
C GLY A 11 -15.36 -12.86 -18.41
N ASN A 12 -14.77 -13.53 -17.41
CA ASN A 12 -15.46 -13.98 -16.20
C ASN A 12 -15.67 -12.86 -15.15
N SER A 13 -15.06 -11.69 -15.38
CA SER A 13 -15.13 -10.54 -14.48
C SER A 13 -16.14 -9.49 -14.98
N ARG A 14 -16.45 -8.52 -14.11
CA ARG A 14 -17.25 -7.34 -14.46
C ARG A 14 -16.48 -6.07 -14.11
N GLY A 15 -16.57 -5.08 -14.98
CA GLY A 15 -15.95 -3.76 -14.78
C GLY A 15 -16.99 -2.65 -14.68
N VAL A 16 -16.57 -1.50 -14.15
CA VAL A 16 -17.30 -0.23 -14.22
C VAL A 16 -16.42 0.80 -14.92
N ARG A 17 -17.00 1.64 -15.78
CA ARG A 17 -16.26 2.74 -16.41
C ARG A 17 -16.33 3.97 -15.51
N ILE A 18 -15.18 4.38 -14.96
CA ILE A 18 -15.07 5.53 -14.08
C ILE A 18 -14.61 6.73 -14.92
N PRO A 19 -15.37 7.84 -14.97
CA PRO A 19 -14.94 9.05 -15.65
C PRO A 19 -13.59 9.56 -15.12
N LYS A 20 -12.72 10.04 -16.03
CA LYS A 20 -11.39 10.59 -15.70
C LYS A 20 -11.42 11.61 -14.54
N PRO A 21 -12.38 12.57 -14.48
CA PRO A 21 -12.42 13.51 -13.35
C PRO A 21 -12.61 12.85 -11.99
N LEU A 22 -13.31 11.71 -11.90
CA LEU A 22 -13.48 10.98 -10.64
C LEU A 22 -12.22 10.19 -10.26
N ILE A 23 -11.48 9.66 -11.25
CA ILE A 23 -10.19 9.01 -11.04
C ILE A 23 -9.21 10.02 -10.44
N GLU A 24 -9.12 11.21 -11.05
CA GLU A 24 -8.23 12.30 -10.61
C GLU A 24 -8.62 12.83 -9.22
N GLN A 25 -9.91 13.10 -8.98
CA GLN A 25 -10.38 13.57 -7.67
C GLN A 25 -10.17 12.54 -6.55
N ALA A 26 -10.25 11.25 -6.85
CA ALA A 26 -10.03 10.18 -5.89
C ALA A 26 -8.54 9.78 -5.76
N GLY A 27 -7.64 10.40 -6.53
CA GLY A 27 -6.21 10.08 -6.51
C GLY A 27 -5.88 8.65 -6.95
N LEU A 28 -6.73 8.02 -7.77
CA LEU A 28 -6.51 6.65 -8.23
C LEU A 28 -5.42 6.63 -9.31
N THR A 29 -4.51 5.67 -9.20
CA THR A 29 -3.45 5.40 -10.18
C THR A 29 -3.73 4.08 -10.92
N ASP A 30 -2.71 3.44 -11.48
CA ASP A 30 -2.85 2.18 -12.22
C ASP A 30 -3.20 0.99 -11.33
N ALA A 31 -2.93 1.09 -10.02
CA ALA A 31 -3.20 0.04 -9.05
C ALA A 31 -4.06 0.59 -7.89
N VAL A 32 -5.09 -0.15 -7.53
CA VAL A 32 -6.10 0.25 -6.54
C VAL A 32 -6.41 -0.90 -5.58
N ALA A 33 -6.75 -0.57 -4.34
CA ALA A 33 -7.33 -1.52 -3.41
C ALA A 33 -8.84 -1.64 -3.65
N LEU A 34 -9.34 -2.88 -3.59
CA LEU A 34 -10.77 -3.19 -3.65
C LEU A 34 -11.18 -3.92 -2.37
N GLU A 35 -12.23 -3.45 -1.72
CA GLU A 35 -12.81 -4.12 -0.56
C GLU A 35 -14.34 -4.08 -0.57
N VAL A 36 -14.96 -5.10 0.03
CA VAL A 36 -16.42 -5.17 0.17
C VAL A 36 -16.80 -4.67 1.55
N GLN A 37 -17.60 -3.60 1.60
CA GLN A 37 -18.12 -3.03 2.83
C GLN A 37 -19.63 -2.81 2.70
N ALA A 38 -20.43 -3.42 3.58
CA ALA A 38 -21.86 -3.17 3.72
C ALA A 38 -22.65 -3.16 2.38
N GLY A 39 -22.38 -4.13 1.49
CA GLY A 39 -23.07 -4.23 0.19
C GLY A 39 -22.53 -3.28 -0.90
N ALA A 40 -21.42 -2.60 -0.66
CA ALA A 40 -20.69 -1.80 -1.64
C ALA A 40 -19.28 -2.35 -1.87
N ILE A 41 -18.73 -2.10 -3.06
CA ILE A 41 -17.30 -2.24 -3.33
C ILE A 41 -16.68 -0.85 -3.17
N VAL A 42 -15.72 -0.71 -2.27
CA VAL A 42 -14.94 0.50 -2.08
C VAL A 42 -13.63 0.37 -2.83
N ILE A 43 -13.32 1.38 -3.64
CA ILE A 43 -12.09 1.48 -4.42
C ILE A 43 -11.24 2.60 -3.79
N ARG A 44 -10.00 2.29 -3.41
CA ARG A 44 -9.06 3.28 -2.84
C ARG A 44 -7.77 3.31 -3.64
N ALA A 45 -7.12 4.47 -3.66
CA ALA A 45 -5.74 4.57 -4.10
C ALA A 45 -4.88 3.64 -3.24
N LEU A 46 -3.92 2.96 -3.86
CA LEU A 46 -2.90 2.26 -3.09
C LEU A 46 -1.89 3.27 -2.57
N ASP A 47 -1.59 3.14 -1.29
CA ASP A 47 -0.44 3.76 -0.70
C ASP A 47 0.83 3.20 -1.35
N GLY A 48 1.82 4.06 -1.60
CA GLY A 48 3.12 3.62 -2.10
C GLY A 48 3.77 2.62 -1.13
N PRO A 49 4.67 1.75 -1.60
CA PRO A 49 5.23 0.62 -0.84
C PRO A 49 5.93 0.99 0.50
N ARG A 50 6.11 2.28 0.81
CA ARG A 50 6.73 2.78 2.04
C ARG A 50 5.95 3.91 2.72
N VAL A 51 4.68 4.10 2.37
CA VAL A 51 3.82 5.03 3.13
C VAL A 51 3.75 4.56 4.57
N GLY A 52 3.91 5.48 5.52
CA GLY A 52 3.92 5.19 6.95
C GLY A 52 5.23 4.62 7.48
N TRP A 53 6.23 4.34 6.63
CA TRP A 53 7.53 3.82 7.09
C TRP A 53 8.32 4.86 7.88
N SER A 54 8.28 6.13 7.47
CA SER A 54 8.91 7.23 8.20
C SER A 54 8.36 7.34 9.62
N GLU A 55 7.04 7.29 9.75
CA GLU A 55 6.31 7.39 11.01
C GLU A 55 6.57 6.16 11.88
N ALA A 56 6.54 4.96 11.29
CA ALA A 56 6.87 3.72 11.99
C ALA A 56 8.33 3.72 12.48
N ALA A 57 9.27 4.17 11.66
CA ALA A 57 10.67 4.28 12.04
C ALA A 57 10.90 5.31 13.15
N ALA A 58 10.24 6.48 13.08
CA ALA A 58 10.30 7.50 14.13
C ALA A 58 9.72 6.98 15.45
N SER A 59 8.59 6.26 15.39
CA SER A 59 7.99 5.61 16.56
C SER A 59 8.95 4.59 17.18
N LEU A 60 9.57 3.75 16.36
CA LEU A 60 10.53 2.73 16.82
C LEU A 60 11.79 3.35 17.44
N ALA A 61 12.31 4.44 16.86
CA ALA A 61 13.45 5.16 17.40
C ALA A 61 13.15 5.75 18.81
N SER A 62 11.91 6.19 19.05
CA SER A 62 11.50 6.76 20.34
C SER A 62 11.43 5.73 21.49
N THR A 63 11.33 4.44 21.18
CA THR A 63 11.24 3.35 22.17
C THR A 63 12.59 2.82 22.67
N GLY A 64 13.73 3.32 22.17
CA GLY A 64 15.06 3.04 22.71
C GLY A 64 15.71 1.71 22.32
N THR A 65 14.93 0.70 21.94
CA THR A 65 15.43 -0.55 21.33
C THR A 65 14.80 -0.73 19.96
N GLY A 66 15.50 -0.27 18.92
CA GLY A 66 15.03 -0.36 17.53
C GLY A 66 15.31 -1.68 16.84
N LEU A 67 15.76 -2.68 17.60
CA LEU A 67 16.08 -4.02 17.12
C LEU A 67 14.92 -4.96 17.47
N LEU A 68 14.49 -5.74 16.49
CA LEU A 68 13.48 -6.79 16.69
C LEU A 68 14.05 -7.94 17.54
N ASP A 69 15.34 -8.24 17.37
CA ASP A 69 16.07 -9.30 18.06
C ASP A 69 17.41 -8.77 18.59
N GLU A 70 17.99 -9.46 19.57
CA GLU A 70 19.36 -9.16 19.99
C GLU A 70 20.34 -9.31 18.81
N PRO A 71 21.30 -8.38 18.66
CA PRO A 71 22.25 -8.44 17.57
C PRO A 71 23.07 -9.73 17.67
N THR A 72 22.97 -10.56 16.63
CA THR A 72 23.72 -11.81 16.54
C THR A 72 24.98 -11.56 15.71
N PRO A 73 26.18 -11.92 16.22
CA PRO A 73 27.41 -11.80 15.46
C PRO A 73 27.34 -12.58 14.14
N THR A 74 27.83 -11.97 13.07
CA THR A 74 27.95 -12.59 11.75
C THR A 74 29.41 -12.77 11.39
N GLU A 75 29.73 -13.62 10.40
CA GLU A 75 31.11 -13.78 9.89
C GLU A 75 31.69 -12.45 9.37
N PHE A 76 30.83 -11.50 9.00
CA PHE A 76 31.23 -10.16 8.59
C PHE A 76 31.79 -9.32 9.74
N ASP A 77 31.37 -9.58 10.98
CA ASP A 77 31.89 -8.91 12.18
C ASP A 77 33.25 -9.45 12.63
N THR A 78 33.67 -10.62 12.11
CA THR A 78 34.96 -11.25 12.44
C THR A 78 35.98 -11.09 11.33
N ASP A 79 35.69 -11.59 10.13
CA ASP A 79 36.70 -11.79 9.08
C ASP A 79 36.27 -11.32 7.69
N GLY A 80 35.04 -10.84 7.53
CA GLY A 80 34.47 -10.47 6.22
C GLY A 80 34.87 -9.08 5.68
N TRP A 81 35.62 -8.28 6.44
CA TRP A 81 36.08 -6.95 6.01
C TRP A 81 37.46 -7.03 5.34
N THR A 82 37.49 -6.87 4.02
CA THR A 82 38.73 -6.66 3.24
C THR A 82 38.67 -5.31 2.53
N TRP A 83 39.66 -4.44 2.77
CA TRP A 83 39.82 -3.15 2.10
C TRP A 83 40.37 -3.30 0.67
#